data_AF-A0A955Q678-F1
#
_entry.id   AF-A0A955Q678-F1
#
_cell.length_a   1.000
_cell.length_b   1.000
_cell.length_c   1.000
_cell.angle_alpha   90.00
_cell.angle_beta   90.00
_cell.angle_gamma   90.00
#
_symmetry.space_group_name_H-M   'P 1'
#
loop_
_entity.id
_entity.type
_entity.pdbx_description
1 polymer ?
#
loop_
_entity_poly.entity_id
_entity_poly.type
_entity_poly.pdbx_seq_one_letter_code
_entity_poly.pdbx_strand_id
1 'polypeptide(L)'
;MITIFKTLVSVLLFVMLQAGMALGMNNQALPTIEGQAGQDIFYQTPGSISSPSVAESPQGYSSYPLVDNRLVVWFVTQQHTYFGGFVLSIPLFSLLLEFLGITRKQQASQQKLDGLAHDILRVALLSLSITALLGTFMLVTFVTLYPGFMSY
;
A
#
# COMPACT_ATOMS: atom_id res chain seq x y z
N MET A 1 -11.09 -7.74 -23.00
CA MET A 1 -11.24 -7.65 -21.53
C MET A 1 -10.78 -8.94 -20.84
N ILE A 2 -11.21 -10.13 -21.27
CA ILE A 2 -10.82 -11.44 -20.71
C ILE A 2 -9.31 -11.72 -20.76
N THR A 3 -8.62 -11.30 -21.82
CA THR A 3 -7.17 -11.52 -21.97
C THR A 3 -6.34 -10.72 -20.97
N ILE A 4 -6.73 -9.45 -20.73
CA ILE A 4 -6.08 -8.55 -19.77
C ILE A 4 -6.28 -9.07 -18.33
N PHE A 5 -7.48 -9.56 -18.04
CA PHE A 5 -7.78 -10.17 -16.74
C PHE A 5 -6.94 -11.44 -16.50
N LYS A 6 -6.80 -12.32 -17.50
CA LYS A 6 -5.93 -13.51 -17.41
C LYS A 6 -4.46 -13.17 -17.22
N THR A 7 -3.96 -12.15 -17.93
CA THR A 7 -2.57 -11.70 -17.74
C THR A 7 -2.35 -11.12 -16.35
N LEU A 8 -3.31 -10.36 -15.81
CA LEU A 8 -3.20 -9.73 -14.50
C LEU A 8 -3.25 -10.77 -13.37
N VAL A 9 -4.13 -11.77 -13.48
CA VAL A 9 -4.16 -12.92 -12.56
C VAL A 9 -2.90 -13.77 -12.66
N SER A 10 -2.37 -13.99 -13.88
CA SER A 10 -1.13 -14.74 -14.08
C SER A 10 0.08 -14.03 -13.48
N VAL A 11 0.15 -12.70 -13.57
CA VAL A 11 1.21 -11.90 -12.95
C VAL A 11 1.07 -11.94 -11.42
N LEU A 12 -0.15 -11.82 -10.88
CA LEU A 12 -0.41 -11.93 -9.45
C LEU A 12 0.01 -13.31 -8.90
N LEU A 13 -0.33 -14.38 -9.61
CA LEU A 13 -0.02 -15.76 -9.21
C LEU A 13 1.48 -16.05 -9.32
N PHE A 14 2.16 -15.46 -10.32
CA PHE A 14 3.61 -15.51 -10.44
C PHE A 14 4.31 -14.74 -9.31
N VAL A 15 3.81 -13.56 -8.93
CA VAL A 15 4.32 -12.80 -7.76
C VAL A 15 4.13 -13.58 -6.46
N MET A 16 2.98 -14.23 -6.27
CA MET A 16 2.70 -15.07 -5.10
C MET A 16 3.59 -16.33 -5.06
N LEU A 17 3.89 -16.92 -6.21
CA LEU A 17 4.81 -18.07 -6.30
C LEU A 17 6.25 -17.66 -5.95
N GLN A 18 6.70 -16.48 -6.41
CA GLN A 18 8.01 -15.92 -6.06
C GLN A 18 8.09 -15.54 -4.57
N ALA A 19 6.99 -15.06 -3.99
CA ALA A 19 6.87 -14.82 -2.55
C ALA A 19 6.96 -16.12 -1.74
N GLY A 20 6.33 -17.20 -2.23
CA GLY A 20 6.42 -18.53 -1.62
C GLY A 20 7.85 -19.12 -1.64
N MET A 21 8.64 -18.83 -2.66
CA MET A 21 10.06 -19.24 -2.71
C MET A 21 10.97 -18.40 -1.78
N ALA A 22 10.60 -17.15 -1.47
CA ALA A 22 11.34 -16.31 -0.53
C ALA A 22 11.21 -16.78 0.93
N LEU A 23 10.12 -17.48 1.29
CA LEU A 23 9.95 -18.12 2.60
C LEU A 23 10.91 -19.32 2.83
N GLY A 24 11.65 -19.74 1.81
CA GLY A 24 12.64 -20.83 1.87
C GLY A 24 14.10 -20.36 1.98
N MET A 25 14.37 -19.07 2.16
CA MET A 25 15.76 -18.57 2.16
C MET A 25 16.45 -18.75 3.52
N ASN A 26 17.57 -19.46 3.43
CA ASN A 26 18.52 -19.84 4.46
C ASN A 26 18.91 -18.66 5.37
N ASN A 27 18.65 -18.78 6.68
CA ASN A 27 19.15 -17.86 7.70
C ASN A 27 20.66 -18.07 7.88
N GLN A 28 21.48 -17.49 7.01
CA GLN A 28 22.89 -17.32 7.35
C GLN A 28 22.98 -16.26 8.44
N ALA A 29 23.24 -16.71 9.67
CA ALA A 29 23.56 -15.83 10.78
C ALA A 29 24.75 -14.95 10.39
N LEU A 30 24.54 -13.63 10.36
CA LEU A 30 25.63 -12.67 10.28
C LEU A 30 26.55 -12.87 11.49
N PRO A 31 27.89 -12.72 11.33
CA PRO A 31 28.78 -12.74 12.47
C PRO A 31 28.37 -11.61 13.43
N THR A 32 28.11 -11.97 14.69
CA THR A 32 27.82 -11.03 15.77
C THR A 32 29.05 -10.16 15.99
N ILE A 33 29.05 -8.93 15.46
CA ILE A 33 30.05 -7.92 15.79
C ILE A 33 29.53 -7.19 17.03
N GLU A 34 29.59 -7.86 18.17
CA GLU A 34 29.34 -7.23 19.47
C GLU A 34 30.69 -6.78 20.05
N GLY A 35 30.82 -5.48 20.36
CA GLY A 35 31.95 -4.96 21.12
C GLY A 35 33.15 -4.38 20.34
N GLN A 36 33.04 -4.13 19.03
CA GLN A 36 34.07 -3.32 18.33
C GLN A 36 33.94 -1.83 18.70
N ALA A 37 35.06 -1.11 18.74
CA ALA A 37 35.03 0.34 18.92
C ALA A 37 34.51 0.97 17.62
N GLY A 38 33.23 1.33 17.59
CA GLY A 38 32.60 2.01 16.46
C GLY A 38 32.67 3.51 16.67
N GLN A 39 33.02 4.24 15.62
CA GLN A 39 32.95 5.69 15.63
C GLN A 39 31.61 6.11 14.99
N ASP A 40 30.87 6.98 15.66
CA ASP A 40 29.66 7.56 15.05
C ASP A 40 30.02 8.31 13.76
N ILE A 41 29.19 8.15 12.73
CA ILE A 41 29.44 8.69 11.38
C ILE A 41 29.37 10.22 11.38
N PHE A 42 28.53 10.82 12.23
CA PHE A 42 28.27 12.26 12.22
C PHE A 42 29.09 13.02 13.26
N TYR A 43 29.19 12.48 14.47
CA TYR A 43 29.83 13.16 15.60
C TYR A 43 31.15 12.52 16.03
N GLN A 44 31.59 11.46 15.33
CA GLN A 44 32.88 10.78 15.53
C GLN A 44 33.16 10.43 17.00
N THR A 45 32.10 10.28 17.78
CA THR A 45 32.19 10.03 19.21
C THR A 45 32.55 8.55 19.40
N PRO A 46 33.60 8.23 20.16
CA PRO A 46 33.96 6.85 20.43
C PRO A 46 32.84 6.17 21.23
N GLY A 47 32.27 5.09 20.70
CA GLY A 47 31.23 4.32 21.36
C GLY A 47 31.41 2.82 21.11
N SER A 48 30.92 2.00 22.04
CA SER A 48 30.72 0.58 21.75
C SER A 48 29.52 0.44 20.82
N ILE A 49 29.66 -0.29 19.71
CA ILE A 49 28.48 -0.73 18.95
C ILE A 49 27.60 -1.56 19.87
N SER A 50 26.46 -0.98 20.25
CA SER A 50 25.41 -1.66 20.99
C SER A 50 24.20 -1.70 20.09
N SER A 51 23.77 -2.93 19.81
CA SER A 51 22.63 -3.30 18.96
C SER A 51 22.93 -3.28 17.46
N PRO A 52 22.31 -4.19 16.68
CA PRO A 52 22.45 -4.19 15.23
C PRO A 52 21.96 -2.85 14.70
N SER A 53 22.84 -2.14 13.99
CA SER A 53 22.44 -0.97 13.22
C SER A 53 21.31 -1.35 12.28
N VAL A 54 20.33 -0.46 12.07
CA VAL A 54 19.28 -0.64 11.04
C VAL A 54 19.88 -0.86 9.63
N ALA A 55 21.14 -0.47 9.42
CA ALA A 55 21.89 -0.78 8.19
C ALA A 55 22.29 -2.27 8.06
N GLU A 56 22.26 -3.02 9.16
CA GLU A 56 22.75 -4.40 9.30
C GLU A 56 21.65 -5.34 9.81
N SER A 57 20.37 -5.07 9.53
CA SER A 57 19.33 -6.05 9.81
C SER A 57 19.68 -7.36 9.10
N PRO A 58 19.75 -8.52 9.81
CA PRO A 58 20.11 -9.81 9.20
C PRO A 58 19.20 -10.20 8.04
N GLN A 59 17.99 -9.67 8.06
CA GLN A 59 17.07 -9.64 6.95
C GLN A 59 17.41 -8.42 6.08
N GLY A 60 18.45 -8.52 5.24
CA GLY A 60 18.71 -7.50 4.22
C GLY A 60 17.44 -7.27 3.39
N TYR A 61 17.22 -6.04 2.92
CA TYR A 61 16.09 -5.73 2.03
C TYR A 61 15.98 -6.81 0.94
N SER A 62 14.81 -7.44 0.79
CA SER A 62 14.63 -8.57 -0.13
C SER A 62 14.79 -8.11 -1.59
N SER A 63 16.02 -8.08 -2.10
CA SER A 63 16.31 -7.60 -3.45
C SER A 63 15.76 -8.58 -4.50
N TYR A 64 14.63 -8.27 -5.12
CA TYR A 64 14.17 -9.02 -6.29
C TYR A 64 15.03 -8.64 -7.52
N PRO A 65 15.58 -9.61 -8.29
CA PRO A 65 16.49 -9.34 -9.41
C PRO A 65 15.91 -8.52 -10.57
N LEU A 66 14.58 -8.33 -10.61
CA LEU A 66 13.87 -7.83 -11.78
C LEU A 66 13.25 -6.43 -11.58
N VAL A 67 12.91 -6.04 -10.35
CA VAL A 67 12.24 -4.75 -10.06
C VAL A 67 12.66 -4.26 -8.68
N ASP A 68 12.99 -2.97 -8.57
CA ASP A 68 13.31 -2.34 -7.29
C ASP A 68 12.09 -2.39 -6.34
N ASN A 69 12.26 -2.93 -5.13
CA ASN A 69 11.20 -3.02 -4.12
C ASN A 69 10.53 -1.67 -3.83
N ARG A 70 11.33 -0.61 -3.82
CA ARG A 70 10.86 0.78 -3.60
C ARG A 70 9.90 1.22 -4.70
N LEU A 71 10.19 0.87 -5.96
CA LEU A 71 9.34 1.21 -7.09
C LEU A 71 8.01 0.48 -7.02
N VAL A 72 8.05 -0.82 -6.67
CA VAL A 72 6.84 -1.65 -6.49
C VAL A 72 5.95 -1.07 -5.39
N VAL A 73 6.51 -0.84 -4.19
CA VAL A 73 5.75 -0.27 -3.07
C VAL A 73 5.22 1.11 -3.41
N TRP A 74 6.03 1.98 -4.02
CA TRP A 74 5.57 3.30 -4.45
C TRP A 74 4.38 3.21 -5.39
N PHE A 75 4.49 2.40 -6.45
CA PHE A 75 3.41 2.24 -7.44
C PHE A 75 2.11 1.74 -6.80
N VAL A 76 2.19 0.70 -5.96
CA VAL A 76 1.03 0.13 -5.27
C VAL A 76 0.37 1.14 -4.33
N THR A 77 1.19 1.84 -3.54
CA THR A 77 0.71 2.83 -2.57
C THR A 77 0.08 4.03 -3.26
N GLN A 78 0.64 4.48 -4.39
CA GLN A 78 0.05 5.53 -5.22
C GLN A 78 -1.31 5.12 -5.76
N GLN A 79 -1.43 3.91 -6.29
CA GLN A 79 -2.69 3.42 -6.84
C GLN A 79 -3.78 3.32 -5.76
N HIS A 80 -3.44 2.84 -4.55
CA HIS A 80 -4.36 2.82 -3.41
C HIS A 80 -4.78 4.23 -3.00
N THR A 81 -3.82 5.16 -2.91
CA THR A 81 -4.08 6.55 -2.48
C THR A 81 -4.99 7.30 -3.45
N TYR A 82 -4.83 7.11 -4.78
CA TYR A 82 -5.72 7.72 -5.77
C TYR A 82 -7.18 7.28 -5.60
N PHE A 83 -7.42 5.99 -5.35
CA PHE A 83 -8.77 5.50 -5.06
C PHE A 83 -9.26 5.89 -3.66
N GLY A 84 -8.37 5.95 -2.67
CA GLY A 84 -8.70 6.42 -1.32
C GLY A 84 -9.25 7.85 -1.33
N GLY A 85 -8.60 8.77 -2.05
CA GLY A 85 -9.09 10.14 -2.22
C GLY A 85 -10.45 10.21 -2.94
N PHE A 86 -10.66 9.34 -3.95
CA PHE A 86 -11.92 9.26 -4.67
C PHE A 86 -13.07 8.75 -3.79
N VAL A 87 -12.83 7.71 -2.97
CA VAL A 87 -13.82 7.17 -2.01
C VAL A 87 -14.21 8.21 -0.96
N LEU A 88 -13.27 9.06 -0.52
CA LEU A 88 -13.58 10.15 0.40
C LEU A 88 -14.36 11.29 -0.27
N SER A 89 -14.07 11.57 -1.55
CA SER A 89 -14.70 12.68 -2.29
C SER A 89 -16.17 12.41 -2.60
N ILE A 90 -16.54 11.18 -2.98
CA ILE A 90 -17.91 10.86 -3.43
C ILE A 90 -18.99 11.15 -2.36
N PRO A 91 -18.89 10.65 -1.11
CA PRO A 91 -19.88 10.92 -0.08
C PRO A 91 -20.02 12.41 0.21
N LEU A 92 -18.91 13.14 0.17
CA LEU A 92 -18.91 14.58 0.37
C LEU A 92 -19.64 15.31 -0.77
N PHE A 93 -19.46 14.88 -2.03
CA PHE A 93 -20.26 15.38 -3.16
C PHE A 93 -21.74 15.01 -3.06
N SER A 94 -22.07 13.79 -2.63
CA SER A 94 -23.46 13.36 -2.41
C SER A 94 -24.16 14.26 -1.38
N LEU A 95 -23.50 14.54 -0.26
CA LEU A 95 -23.99 15.43 0.78
C LEU A 95 -24.18 16.87 0.28
N LEU A 96 -23.24 17.37 -0.55
CA LEU A 96 -23.38 18.70 -1.17
C LEU A 96 -24.58 18.78 -2.13
N LEU A 97 -24.86 17.71 -2.88
CA LEU A 97 -26.01 17.64 -3.79
C LEU A 97 -27.34 17.61 -3.02
N GLU A 98 -27.40 16.85 -1.93
CA GLU A 98 -28.56 16.81 -1.03
C GLU A 98 -28.83 18.19 -0.40
N PHE A 99 -27.78 18.84 0.12
CA PHE A 99 -27.86 20.20 0.66
C PHE A 99 -28.33 21.23 -0.38
N LEU A 100 -27.81 21.14 -1.62
CA LEU A 100 -28.24 22.00 -2.72
C LEU A 100 -29.70 21.73 -3.11
N GLY A 101 -30.16 20.48 -3.01
CA GLY A 101 -31.54 20.07 -3.24
C GLY A 101 -32.52 20.70 -2.27
N ILE A 102 -32.20 20.70 -0.97
CA ILE A 102 -33.02 21.31 0.08
C ILE A 102 -33.09 22.84 -0.07
N THR A 103 -32.00 23.46 -0.54
CA THR A 103 -31.95 24.93 -0.75
C THR A 103 -32.83 25.37 -1.93
N ARG A 104 -33.21 24.46 -2.84
CA ARG A 104 -34.03 24.76 -4.01
C ARG A 104 -35.52 24.73 -3.67
N LYS A 105 -36.27 25.76 -4.09
CA LYS A 105 -37.72 25.86 -3.88
C LYS A 105 -38.56 24.99 -4.83
N GLN A 106 -38.00 24.56 -5.96
CA GLN A 106 -38.74 23.85 -7.00
C GLN A 106 -38.62 22.33 -6.84
N GLN A 107 -39.72 21.65 -6.55
CA GLN A 107 -39.75 20.20 -6.29
C GLN A 107 -39.12 19.35 -7.41
N ALA A 108 -39.36 19.72 -8.68
CA ALA A 108 -38.79 19.02 -9.83
C ALA A 108 -37.24 19.09 -9.88
N SER A 109 -36.63 20.12 -9.29
CA SER A 109 -35.17 20.24 -9.22
C SER A 109 -34.58 19.49 -8.02
N GLN A 110 -35.32 19.42 -6.92
CA GLN A 110 -34.95 18.67 -5.73
C GLN A 110 -34.86 17.17 -6.05
N GLN A 111 -35.88 16.60 -6.70
CA GLN A 111 -35.89 15.18 -7.08
C GLN A 111 -34.73 14.79 -8.00
N LYS A 112 -34.31 15.70 -8.89
CA LYS A 112 -33.16 15.46 -9.79
C LYS A 112 -31.84 15.42 -9.05
N LEU A 113 -31.63 16.32 -8.09
CA LEU A 113 -30.40 16.38 -7.29
C LEU A 113 -30.31 15.19 -6.32
N ASP A 114 -31.44 14.81 -5.73
CA ASP A 114 -31.56 13.63 -4.87
C ASP A 114 -31.26 12.33 -5.64
N GLY A 115 -31.84 12.17 -6.84
CA GLY A 115 -31.53 11.04 -7.73
C GLY A 115 -30.05 10.99 -8.12
N LEU A 116 -29.45 12.14 -8.46
CA LEU A 116 -28.02 12.23 -8.77
C LEU A 116 -27.14 11.84 -7.57
N ALA A 117 -27.49 12.30 -6.36
CA ALA A 117 -26.77 11.98 -5.14
C ALA A 117 -26.77 10.47 -4.86
N HIS A 118 -27.91 9.81 -5.08
CA HIS A 118 -28.08 8.36 -4.92
C HIS A 118 -27.27 7.55 -5.94
N ASP A 119 -27.30 7.96 -7.21
CA ASP A 119 -26.54 7.28 -8.27
C ASP A 119 -25.03 7.41 -8.06
N ILE A 120 -24.57 8.58 -7.62
CA ILE A 120 -23.17 8.80 -7.23
C ILE A 120 -22.78 7.91 -6.04
N LEU A 121 -23.65 7.76 -5.04
CA LEU A 121 -23.41 6.90 -3.87
C LEU A 121 -23.26 5.42 -4.27
N ARG A 122 -24.01 4.95 -5.27
CA ARG A 122 -23.87 3.59 -5.81
C ARG A 122 -22.48 3.35 -6.41
N VAL A 123 -21.92 4.34 -7.10
CA VAL A 123 -20.54 4.27 -7.63
C VAL A 123 -19.52 4.27 -6.49
N ALA A 124 -19.81 4.94 -5.37
CA ALA A 124 -18.97 4.93 -4.17
C ALA A 124 -18.74 3.51 -3.63
N LEU A 125 -19.80 2.70 -3.56
CA LEU A 125 -19.75 1.32 -3.06
C LEU A 125 -18.87 0.42 -3.95
N LEU A 126 -18.94 0.61 -5.27
CA LEU A 126 -18.06 -0.06 -6.21
C LEU A 126 -16.58 0.33 -5.95
N SER A 127 -16.32 1.62 -5.78
CA SER A 127 -14.97 2.12 -5.57
C SER A 127 -14.39 1.70 -4.22
N LEU A 128 -15.21 1.62 -3.17
CA LEU A 128 -14.81 1.11 -1.86
C LEU A 128 -14.29 -0.33 -1.99
N SER A 129 -14.96 -1.15 -2.79
CA SER A 129 -14.55 -2.54 -3.04
C SER A 129 -13.18 -2.62 -3.73
N ILE A 130 -12.95 -1.79 -4.77
CA ILE A 130 -11.66 -1.70 -5.47
C ILE A 130 -10.55 -1.21 -4.52
N THR A 131 -10.86 -0.21 -3.71
CA THR A 131 -9.93 0.36 -2.73
C THR A 131 -9.53 -0.67 -1.67
N ALA A 132 -10.47 -1.48 -1.20
CA ALA A 132 -10.22 -2.56 -0.27
C ALA A 132 -9.32 -3.65 -0.89
N LEU A 133 -9.55 -4.01 -2.15
CA LEU A 133 -8.67 -4.94 -2.88
C LEU A 133 -7.25 -4.38 -3.01
N LEU A 134 -7.11 -3.11 -3.39
CA LEU A 134 -5.81 -2.46 -3.49
C LEU A 134 -5.12 -2.31 -2.14
N GLY A 135 -5.86 -2.03 -1.06
CA GLY A 135 -5.32 -1.95 0.29
C GLY A 135 -4.85 -3.32 0.80
N THR A 136 -5.61 -4.38 0.50
CA THR A 136 -5.20 -5.76 0.80
C THR A 136 -3.94 -6.12 0.02
N PHE A 137 -3.89 -5.80 -1.27
CA PHE A 137 -2.72 -6.03 -2.11
C PHE A 137 -1.49 -5.25 -1.63
N MET A 138 -1.69 -3.99 -1.21
CA MET A 138 -0.66 -3.17 -0.57
C MET A 138 -0.12 -3.84 0.68
N LEU A 139 -0.97 -4.31 1.59
CA LEU A 139 -0.55 -4.99 2.81
C LEU A 139 0.29 -6.24 2.51
N VAL A 140 -0.16 -7.09 1.59
CA VAL A 140 0.61 -8.28 1.17
C VAL A 140 1.98 -7.89 0.61
N THR A 141 2.04 -6.82 -0.19
CA THR A 141 3.30 -6.31 -0.73
C THR A 141 4.26 -5.90 0.39
N PHE A 142 3.78 -5.19 1.43
CA PHE A 142 4.63 -4.80 2.56
C PHE A 142 5.13 -6.00 3.37
N VAL A 143 4.27 -6.96 3.69
CA VAL A 143 4.66 -8.17 4.43
C VAL A 143 5.70 -8.99 3.67
N THR A 144 5.59 -9.04 2.34
CA THR A 144 6.49 -9.84 1.49
C THR A 144 7.81 -9.14 1.20
N LEU A 145 7.80 -7.85 0.82
CA LEU A 145 9.01 -7.13 0.39
C LEU A 145 9.78 -6.51 1.56
N TYR A 146 9.13 -6.31 2.71
CA TYR A 146 9.71 -5.67 3.89
C TYR A 146 9.42 -6.47 5.18
N PRO A 147 9.79 -7.77 5.26
CA PRO A 147 9.55 -8.59 6.45
C PRO A 147 10.28 -8.08 7.69
N GLY A 148 11.48 -7.50 7.52
CA GLY A 148 12.23 -6.88 8.61
C GLY A 148 11.49 -5.71 9.26
N PHE A 149 10.78 -4.88 8.48
CA PHE A 149 9.97 -3.78 9.03
C PHE A 149 8.78 -4.28 9.84
N MET A 150 8.17 -5.40 9.44
CA MET A 150 7.01 -6.00 10.12
C MET A 150 7.38 -6.80 11.38
N SER A 151 8.68 -7.05 11.60
CA SER A 151 9.19 -7.81 12.75
C SER A 151 9.60 -6.93 13.93
N TYR A 152 9.57 -5.59 13.79
CA TYR A 152 9.78 -4.65 14.90
C TYR A 152 8.48 -4.45 15.69
#